data_AF-A0AAV6TPL9-F1
#
_entry.id   AF-A0AAV6TPL9-F1
#
_cell.length_a   1.000
_cell.length_b   1.000
_cell.length_c   1.000
_cell.angle_alpha   90.00
_cell.angle_beta   90.00
_cell.angle_gamma   90.00
#
_symmetry.space_group_name_H-M   'P 1'
#
loop_
_entity.id
_entity.type
_entity.pdbx_description
1 polymer ?
#
loop_
_entity_poly.entity_id
_entity_poly.type
_entity_poly.pdbx_seq_one_letter_code
_entity_poly.pdbx_strand_id
1 'polypeptide(L)'
;RLLQRDPLLDNKVPTLFVVGQNAYMCSTDDMEDFRSRIRVETVLVVVGGADDLLRMCPAKMKCESATQSIVDRCIVDEISEFLTCVVVELSSTSAVATPTIASKPCIPIVE
;
A
#
# COMPACT_ATOMS: atom_id res chain seq x y z
N ARG A 1 -12.64 9.43 30.17
CA ARG A 1 -13.31 8.47 29.26
C ARG A 1 -12.24 7.50 28.81
N LEU A 2 -12.24 6.34 29.45
CA LEU A 2 -11.16 5.38 29.47
C LEU A 2 -11.09 4.64 28.13
N LEU A 3 -9.88 4.56 27.57
CA LEU A 3 -9.40 3.54 26.63
C LEU A 3 -10.44 3.06 25.59
N GLN A 4 -10.93 3.95 24.74
CA GLN A 4 -11.50 3.48 23.48
C GLN A 4 -10.32 3.06 22.61
N ARG A 5 -9.95 1.79 22.75
CA ARG A 5 -8.96 1.14 21.91
C ARG A 5 -9.40 1.37 20.47
N ASP A 6 -8.52 1.93 19.65
CA ASP A 6 -8.80 2.16 18.24
C ASP A 6 -9.15 0.80 17.61
N PRO A 7 -10.38 0.59 17.11
CA PRO A 7 -10.82 -0.69 16.57
C PRO A 7 -9.92 -1.18 15.42
N LEU A 8 -9.25 -0.26 14.71
CA LEU A 8 -8.32 -0.62 13.65
C LEU A 8 -7.06 -1.32 14.16
N LEU A 9 -6.65 -1.07 15.41
CA LEU A 9 -5.51 -1.77 16.03
C LEU A 9 -5.82 -3.23 16.37
N ASP A 10 -7.11 -3.56 16.53
CA ASP A 10 -7.58 -4.93 16.75
C ASP A 10 -7.99 -5.64 15.45
N ASN A 11 -7.67 -5.04 14.30
CA ASN A 11 -7.95 -5.63 13.01
C ASN A 11 -7.24 -6.98 12.86
N LYS A 12 -7.99 -7.98 12.38
CA LYS A 12 -7.53 -9.35 12.15
C LYS A 12 -7.52 -9.75 10.68
N VAL A 13 -8.02 -8.89 9.79
CA VAL A 13 -8.07 -9.18 8.37
C VAL A 13 -6.82 -8.64 7.67
N PRO A 14 -6.32 -9.33 6.62
CA PRO A 14 -5.28 -8.76 5.76
C PRO A 14 -5.69 -7.36 5.30
N THR A 15 -4.77 -6.40 5.42
CA THR A 15 -5.05 -5.00 5.12
C THR A 15 -3.94 -4.40 4.28
N LEU A 16 -4.33 -3.80 3.15
CA LEU A 16 -3.48 -2.99 2.29
C LEU A 16 -3.77 -1.52 2.56
N PHE A 17 -2.73 -0.78 2.95
CA PHE A 17 -2.75 0.67 3.06
C PHE A 17 -2.15 1.29 1.78
N VAL A 18 -2.79 2.32 1.26
CA VAL A 18 -2.28 3.09 0.11
C VAL A 18 -2.22 4.55 0.52
N VAL A 19 -1.02 5.16 0.47
CA VAL A 19 -0.78 6.52 0.98
C VAL A 19 0.03 7.31 -0.05
N GLY A 20 -0.31 8.58 -0.26
CA GLY A 20 0.48 9.49 -1.07
C GLY A 20 1.73 9.98 -0.34
N GLN A 21 2.89 9.98 -1.00
CA GLN A 21 4.16 10.46 -0.40
C GLN A 21 4.12 11.93 0.04
N ASN A 22 3.28 12.73 -0.60
CA ASN A 22 3.08 14.16 -0.34
C ASN A 22 1.73 14.43 0.33
N ALA A 23 1.10 13.42 0.93
CA ALA A 23 -0.12 13.56 1.72
C ALA A 23 0.12 14.50 2.91
N TYR A 24 -0.84 15.40 3.16
CA TYR A 24 -0.75 16.37 4.26
C TYR A 24 -1.40 15.83 5.54
N MET A 25 -2.46 15.03 5.41
CA MET A 25 -3.26 14.58 6.56
C MET A 25 -2.68 13.34 7.24
N CYS A 26 -1.87 12.57 6.51
CA CYS A 26 -1.25 11.36 7.03
C CYS A 26 0.11 11.15 6.36
N SER A 27 1.19 11.29 7.14
CA SER A 27 2.53 11.03 6.62
C SER A 27 2.79 9.52 6.50
N THR A 28 3.79 9.16 5.70
CA THR A 28 4.26 7.78 5.59
C THR A 28 4.73 7.25 6.95
N ASP A 29 5.40 8.09 7.74
CA ASP A 29 5.94 7.72 9.05
C ASP A 29 4.80 7.47 10.05
N ASP A 30 3.77 8.33 10.06
CA ASP A 30 2.58 8.12 10.90
C ASP A 30 1.87 6.81 10.56
N MET A 31 1.81 6.45 9.27
CA MET A 31 1.20 5.21 8.80
C MET A 31 2.04 3.98 9.18
N GLU A 32 3.36 4.06 9.09
CA GLU A 32 4.25 2.98 9.54
C GLU A 32 4.17 2.78 11.06
N ASP A 33 4.18 3.87 11.83
CA ASP A 33 3.97 3.84 13.27
C ASP A 33 2.62 3.22 13.62
N PHE A 34 1.56 3.54 12.85
CA PHE A 34 0.24 2.94 13.02
C PHE A 34 0.23 1.45 12.71
N ARG A 35 0.81 1.03 11.58
CA ARG A 35 0.95 -0.38 11.19
C ARG A 35 1.72 -1.19 12.22
N SER A 36 2.76 -0.63 12.82
CA SER A 36 3.56 -1.33 13.86
C SER A 36 2.74 -1.74 15.08
N ARG A 37 1.60 -1.07 15.32
CA ARG A 37 0.69 -1.34 16.44
C ARG A 37 -0.43 -2.33 16.10
N ILE A 38 -0.62 -2.64 14.81
CA ILE A 38 -1.58 -3.65 14.35
C ILE A 38 -0.98 -5.04 14.56
N ARG A 39 -1.79 -5.97 15.07
CA ARG A 39 -1.33 -7.33 15.47
C ARG A 39 -1.17 -8.32 14.31
N VAL A 40 -1.52 -7.91 13.11
CA VAL A 40 -1.51 -8.74 11.90
C VAL A 40 -0.60 -8.09 10.87
N GLU A 41 -0.02 -8.91 10.01
CA GLU A 41 0.78 -8.43 8.89
C GLU A 41 -0.10 -7.57 7.96
N THR A 42 0.46 -6.42 7.58
CA THR A 42 -0.20 -5.43 6.73
C THR A 42 0.72 -5.08 5.59
N VAL A 43 0.16 -4.65 4.47
CA VAL A 43 0.92 -4.17 3.30
C VAL A 43 0.75 -2.65 3.21
N LEU A 44 1.80 -1.95 2.80
CA LEU A 44 1.78 -0.51 2.56
C LEU A 44 2.33 -0.22 1.17
N VAL A 45 1.55 0.53 0.38
CA VAL A 45 1.96 1.11 -0.89
C VAL A 45 2.06 2.62 -0.72
N VAL A 46 3.25 3.16 -1.00
CA VAL A 46 3.49 4.60 -1.01
C VAL A 46 3.50 5.08 -2.46
N VAL A 47 2.55 5.95 -2.81
CA VAL A 47 2.43 6.53 -4.15
C VAL A 47 3.31 7.78 -4.24
N GLY A 48 4.41 7.67 -4.98
CA GLY A 48 5.42 8.73 -5.10
C GLY A 48 4.86 10.03 -5.66
N GLY A 49 5.20 11.16 -5.03
CA GLY A 49 4.75 12.49 -5.46
C GLY A 49 3.24 12.74 -5.36
N ALA A 50 2.46 11.84 -4.76
CA ALA A 50 1.01 11.94 -4.69
C ALA A 50 0.48 12.55 -3.39
N ASP A 51 -0.65 13.25 -3.46
CA ASP A 51 -1.34 13.85 -2.32
C ASP A 51 -2.30 12.88 -1.60
N ASP A 52 -3.08 13.39 -0.65
CA ASP A 52 -4.09 12.62 0.10
C ASP A 52 -5.17 11.97 -0.78
N LEU A 53 -5.35 12.47 -2.01
CA LEU A 53 -6.28 11.94 -3.01
C LEU A 53 -5.57 11.07 -4.06
N LEU A 54 -4.32 10.69 -3.80
CA LEU A 54 -3.45 9.90 -4.69
C LEU A 54 -3.19 10.55 -6.06
N ARG A 55 -3.33 11.88 -6.14
CA ARG A 55 -3.04 12.63 -7.36
C ARG A 55 -1.56 12.97 -7.39
N MET A 56 -0.86 12.50 -8.41
CA MET A 56 0.58 12.76 -8.55
C MET A 56 0.82 14.23 -8.94
N CYS A 57 1.82 14.86 -8.33
CA CYS A 57 2.13 16.25 -8.59
C CYS A 57 2.67 16.43 -10.03
N PRO A 58 2.38 17.58 -10.70
CA PRO A 58 2.76 17.79 -12.10
C PRO A 58 4.27 17.69 -12.36
N ALA A 59 5.09 18.09 -11.39
CA ALA A 59 6.54 18.00 -11.49
C ALA A 59 7.01 16.54 -11.58
N LYS A 60 6.49 15.66 -10.73
CA LYS A 60 6.83 14.24 -10.71
C LYS A 60 6.31 13.50 -11.95
N MET A 61 5.08 13.78 -12.37
CA MET A 61 4.53 13.24 -13.63
C MET A 61 5.42 13.56 -14.83
N LYS A 62 5.90 14.82 -14.93
CA LYS A 62 6.78 15.23 -16.02
C LYS A 62 8.14 14.55 -15.95
N CYS A 63 8.70 14.38 -14.75
CA CYS A 63 9.97 13.68 -14.55
C CYS A 63 9.90 12.19 -14.89
N GLU A 64 8.77 11.54 -14.60
CA GLU A 64 8.57 10.10 -14.82
C GLU A 64 7.91 9.77 -16.17
N SER A 65 7.60 10.79 -16.98
CA SER A 65 6.82 10.65 -18.21
C SER A 65 5.52 9.87 -18.01
N ALA A 66 4.89 10.07 -16.84
CA ALA A 66 3.67 9.38 -16.43
C ALA A 66 2.46 10.30 -16.53
N THR A 67 1.28 9.70 -16.72
CA THR A 67 -0.02 10.37 -16.62
C THR A 67 -0.75 9.87 -15.38
N GLN A 68 -1.79 10.59 -14.92
CA GLN A 68 -2.58 10.11 -13.77
C GLN A 68 -3.14 8.71 -14.03
N SER A 69 -3.59 8.42 -15.25
CA SER A 69 -4.12 7.10 -15.60
C SER A 69 -3.08 5.99 -15.52
N ILE A 70 -1.79 6.29 -15.68
CA ILE A 70 -0.71 5.31 -15.44
C ILE A 70 -0.59 5.07 -13.93
N VAL A 71 -0.60 6.13 -13.12
CA VAL A 71 -0.55 6.03 -11.65
C VAL A 71 -1.76 5.25 -11.10
N ASP A 72 -2.96 5.57 -11.57
CA ASP A 72 -4.20 4.90 -11.18
C ASP A 72 -4.16 3.41 -11.55
N ARG A 73 -3.63 3.07 -12.72
CA ARG A 73 -3.43 1.68 -13.14
C ARG A 73 -2.51 0.95 -12.18
N CYS A 74 -1.34 1.53 -11.86
CA CYS A 74 -0.40 0.93 -10.93
C CYS A 74 -1.01 0.69 -9.54
N ILE A 75 -1.82 1.62 -9.03
CA ILE A 75 -2.53 1.44 -7.75
C ILE A 75 -3.51 0.27 -7.84
N VAL A 76 -4.28 0.18 -8.93
CA VAL A 76 -5.22 -0.93 -9.15
C VAL A 76 -4.50 -2.27 -9.29
N ASP A 77 -3.34 -2.30 -9.94
CA ASP A 77 -2.53 -3.51 -10.10
C ASP A 77 -2.03 -4.02 -8.73
N GLU A 78 -1.55 -3.13 -7.86
CA GLU A 78 -1.16 -3.48 -6.48
C GLU A 78 -2.36 -4.00 -5.65
N ILE A 79 -3.54 -3.37 -5.78
CA ILE A 79 -4.76 -3.86 -5.14
C ILE A 79 -5.14 -5.25 -5.66
N SER A 80 -5.04 -5.48 -6.97
CA SER A 80 -5.34 -6.77 -7.59
C SER A 80 -4.36 -7.85 -7.15
N GLU A 81 -3.06 -7.54 -7.09
CA GLU A 81 -2.01 -8.45 -6.61
C GLU A 81 -2.26 -8.83 -5.15
N PHE A 82 -2.54 -7.84 -4.29
CA PHE A 82 -2.90 -8.08 -2.88
C PHE A 82 -4.13 -8.98 -2.73
N LEU A 83 -5.23 -8.67 -3.43
CA LEU A 83 -6.45 -9.48 -3.37
C LEU A 83 -6.22 -10.90 -3.87
N THR A 84 -5.40 -11.07 -4.91
CA THR A 84 -5.04 -12.39 -5.43
C THR A 84 -4.28 -13.19 -4.38
N CYS A 85 -3.27 -12.60 -3.73
CA CYS A 85 -2.54 -13.25 -2.64
C CYS A 85 -3.47 -13.69 -1.51
N VAL A 86 -4.33 -12.78 -1.03
CA VAL A 86 -5.29 -13.08 0.05
C VAL A 86 -6.25 -14.21 -0.34
N VAL A 87 -6.81 -14.18 -1.55
CA VAL A 87 -7.73 -15.21 -2.03
C VAL A 87 -7.03 -16.56 -2.21
N VAL A 88 -5.80 -16.57 -2.72
CA VAL A 88 -5.00 -17.77 -2.86
C VAL A 88 -4.69 -18.37 -1.49
N GLU A 89 -4.25 -17.57 -0.51
CA GLU A 89 -3.97 -18.01 0.86
C GLU A 89 -5.21 -18.62 1.53
N LEU A 90 -6.37 -18.01 1.34
CA LEU A 90 -7.64 -18.56 1.82
C LEU A 90 -7.98 -19.91 1.15
N SER A 91 -7.67 -20.05 -0.14
CA SER A 91 -7.89 -21.29 -0.89
C SER A 91 -6.90 -22.39 -0.50
N SER A 92 -5.68 -22.00 -0.13
CA SER A 92 -4.62 -22.88 0.36
C SER A 92 -4.64 -23.05 1.88
N THR A 93 -5.65 -22.58 2.61
CA THR A 93 -5.86 -22.96 4.03
C THR A 93 -6.37 -24.42 4.19
N SER A 94 -5.86 -25.31 3.33
CA SER A 94 -5.70 -26.75 3.54
C SER A 94 -4.22 -27.20 3.51
N ALA A 95 -3.26 -26.33 3.19
CA ALA A 95 -1.83 -26.62 3.18
C ALA A 95 -0.97 -25.34 3.34
N VAL A 96 -0.21 -25.30 4.43
CA VAL A 96 0.79 -24.29 4.84
C VAL A 96 1.77 -23.91 3.72
N ALA A 97 2.01 -22.61 3.47
CA ALA A 97 3.34 -22.00 3.32
C ALA A 97 3.27 -20.47 3.09
N THR A 98 4.06 -19.73 3.87
CA THR A 98 4.37 -18.28 3.77
C THR A 98 4.93 -17.85 2.41
N PRO A 99 4.52 -16.69 1.85
CA PRO A 99 5.23 -16.06 0.74
C PRO A 99 6.13 -14.91 1.23
N THR A 100 7.41 -14.97 0.87
CA THR A 100 8.36 -13.85 0.98
C THR A 100 8.02 -12.80 -0.08
N ILE A 101 7.63 -11.59 0.34
CA ILE A 101 7.42 -10.45 -0.56
C ILE A 101 8.81 -9.94 -1.00
N ALA A 102 9.23 -10.33 -2.20
CA ALA A 102 10.42 -9.80 -2.84
C ALA A 102 10.15 -8.36 -3.30
N SER A 103 10.93 -7.42 -2.77
CA SER A 103 11.01 -6.05 -3.28
C SER A 103 11.35 -6.06 -4.78
N LYS A 104 10.37 -5.76 -5.63
CA LYS A 104 10.57 -5.56 -7.08
C LYS A 104 11.52 -4.37 -7.28
N PRO A 105 12.67 -4.54 -7.96
CA PRO A 105 13.53 -3.42 -8.30
C PRO A 105 12.86 -2.55 -9.36
N CYS A 106 12.85 -1.23 -9.13
CA CYS A 106 12.41 -0.26 -10.13
C CYS A 106 13.23 -0.43 -11.41
N ILE A 107 12.59 -0.84 -12.50
CA ILE A 107 13.23 -0.91 -13.82
C ILE A 107 13.33 0.53 -14.33
N PRO A 108 14.53 1.06 -14.64
CA PRO A 108 14.63 2.36 -15.29
C PRO A 108 14.12 2.21 -16.73
N ILE A 109 13.20 3.09 -17.12
CA ILE A 109 12.76 3.23 -18.51
C ILE A 109 13.99 3.73 -19.30
N VAL A 110 14.52 2.87 -20.15
CA VAL A 110 15.60 3.22 -21.10
C VAL A 110 14.99 3.97 -22.28
N GLU A 111 15.69 5.06 -22.64
CA GLU A 111 15.48 6.08 -23.68
C GLU A 111 14.46 5.82 -24.81
#